data_AF-A0A967DF62-F1
#
_entry.id   AF-A0A967DF62-F1
#
_cell.length_a   1.000
_cell.length_b   1.000
_cell.length_c   1.000
_cell.angle_alpha   90.00
_cell.angle_beta   90.00
_cell.angle_gamma   90.00
#
_symmetry.space_group_name_H-M   'P 1'
#
loop_
_entity.id
_entity.type
_entity.pdbx_description
1 polymer ?
#
loop_
_entity_poly.entity_id
_entity_poly.type
_entity_poly.pdbx_seq_one_letter_code
_entity_poly.pdbx_strand_id
1 'polypeptide(L)'
;TGVTIDGTVGFESYDIGHNFNTSGGGNAGCIGCVCSSNSDPSSGFHKGTGMTGSDNPTGDAFDIDYVAHEMGHQFGGFHIQSSSGCRSGSGLTEVEPGSGSSIMGYAGICPTNVQNNSDDYFGYVNIRDISENIKTGTSSSCPQITDFVNNPPYANAGSDYVIPKSTAFILTGTASDPDGDAITYNWEQNDPGNPNSSAKTAKTKSVCFSGINSKWD
;
A
#
# COMPACT_ATOMS: atom_id res chain seq x y z
N THR A 1 15.88 -15.24 6.68
CA THR A 1 15.03 -15.39 5.48
C THR A 1 15.84 -15.55 4.20
N GLY A 2 16.59 -14.52 3.76
CA GLY A 2 17.38 -14.56 2.50
C GLY A 2 18.30 -15.77 2.39
N VAL A 3 19.15 -16.01 3.39
CA VAL A 3 20.04 -17.19 3.46
C VAL A 3 19.30 -18.51 3.23
N THR A 4 18.09 -18.66 3.78
CA THR A 4 17.30 -19.90 3.65
C THR A 4 16.72 -20.05 2.25
N ILE A 5 16.17 -18.98 1.68
CA ILE A 5 15.58 -18.99 0.33
C ILE A 5 16.68 -19.21 -0.72
N ASP A 6 17.80 -18.51 -0.61
CA ASP A 6 18.95 -18.67 -1.52
C ASP A 6 19.50 -20.10 -1.48
N GLY A 7 19.66 -20.67 -0.29
CA GLY A 7 20.17 -22.04 -0.15
C GLY A 7 19.21 -23.12 -0.67
N THR A 8 17.91 -22.84 -0.71
CA THR A 8 16.88 -23.83 -1.09
C THR A 8 16.47 -23.71 -2.55
N VAL A 9 16.21 -22.48 -3.01
CA VAL A 9 15.67 -22.18 -4.34
C VAL A 9 16.77 -21.73 -5.30
N GLY A 10 17.82 -21.10 -4.77
CA GLY A 10 18.87 -20.45 -5.56
C GLY A 10 18.49 -19.01 -5.90
N PHE A 11 19.39 -18.06 -5.63
CA PHE A 11 19.19 -16.63 -5.84
C PHE A 11 18.69 -16.27 -7.26
N GLU A 12 19.23 -16.94 -8.28
CA GLU A 12 18.86 -16.69 -9.69
C GLU A 12 17.50 -17.28 -10.08
N SER A 13 16.88 -18.12 -9.23
CA SER A 13 15.67 -18.87 -9.55
C SER A 13 14.38 -18.21 -9.08
N TYR A 14 14.44 -16.99 -8.53
CA TYR A 14 13.26 -16.28 -8.04
C TYR A 14 13.38 -14.76 -8.20
N ASP A 15 12.26 -14.08 -8.41
CA ASP A 15 12.20 -12.62 -8.55
C ASP A 15 11.90 -11.92 -7.23
N ILE A 16 11.15 -12.61 -6.38
CA ILE A 16 10.77 -12.23 -5.03
C ILE A 16 10.81 -13.48 -4.13
N GLY A 17 11.41 -13.34 -2.96
CA GLY A 17 11.38 -14.37 -1.92
C GLY A 17 10.69 -13.81 -0.69
N HIS A 18 9.76 -14.59 -0.14
CA HIS A 18 8.99 -14.22 1.05
C HIS A 18 8.79 -15.46 1.92
N ASN A 19 9.16 -15.39 3.20
CA ASN A 19 9.00 -16.51 4.12
C ASN A 19 7.73 -16.37 4.97
N PHE A 20 6.89 -17.39 4.92
CA PHE A 20 5.78 -17.55 5.85
C PHE A 20 6.20 -18.41 7.04
N ASN A 21 5.91 -17.96 8.25
CA ASN A 21 6.28 -18.69 9.47
C ASN A 21 5.29 -18.44 10.62
N THR A 22 5.62 -18.97 11.80
CA THR A 22 4.81 -18.85 13.02
C THR A 22 5.47 -18.02 14.12
N SER A 23 6.40 -17.12 13.78
CA SER A 23 7.07 -16.29 14.80
C SER A 23 6.31 -15.00 15.14
N GLY A 24 5.24 -14.69 14.40
CA GLY A 24 4.51 -13.43 14.53
C GLY A 24 5.17 -12.26 13.78
N GLY A 25 4.35 -11.28 13.37
CA GLY A 25 4.79 -10.01 12.77
C GLY A 25 5.12 -10.09 11.27
N GLY A 26 5.55 -8.97 10.71
CA GLY A 26 5.97 -8.83 9.32
C GLY A 26 7.26 -8.03 9.20
N ASN A 27 8.05 -8.33 8.17
CA ASN A 27 9.19 -7.53 7.77
C ASN A 27 9.54 -7.80 6.30
N ALA A 28 9.34 -6.81 5.45
CA ALA A 28 9.66 -6.85 4.02
C ALA A 28 11.14 -7.06 3.71
N GLY A 29 12.02 -6.78 4.67
CA GLY A 29 13.48 -6.89 4.56
C GLY A 29 14.12 -5.80 3.71
N CYS A 30 13.36 -5.15 2.84
CA CYS A 30 13.74 -4.04 1.97
C CYS A 30 12.52 -3.40 1.32
N ILE A 31 12.69 -2.17 0.82
CA ILE A 31 11.67 -1.47 0.03
C ILE A 31 12.08 -1.47 -1.43
N GLY A 32 11.24 -1.99 -2.32
CA GLY A 32 11.46 -1.95 -3.78
C GLY A 32 12.56 -2.89 -4.29
N CYS A 33 12.78 -4.00 -3.61
CA CYS A 33 13.89 -4.91 -3.89
C CYS A 33 13.52 -6.12 -4.76
N VAL A 34 12.28 -6.26 -5.22
CA VAL A 34 11.92 -7.28 -6.23
C VAL A 34 12.82 -7.11 -7.47
N CYS A 35 13.26 -8.23 -8.04
CA CYS A 35 14.28 -8.30 -9.10
C CYS A 35 15.67 -7.75 -8.74
N SER A 36 15.97 -7.42 -7.48
CA SER A 36 17.31 -6.93 -7.10
C SER A 36 18.40 -7.92 -7.51
N SER A 37 19.49 -7.43 -8.10
CA SER A 37 20.69 -8.20 -8.45
C SER A 37 21.67 -8.36 -7.28
N ASN A 38 21.34 -7.80 -6.11
CA ASN A 38 22.16 -7.93 -4.92
C ASN A 38 21.92 -9.30 -4.29
N SER A 39 22.95 -10.15 -4.32
CA SER A 39 22.94 -11.52 -3.81
C SER A 39 23.48 -11.67 -2.38
N ASP A 40 23.80 -10.57 -1.69
CA ASP A 40 24.13 -10.61 -0.27
C ASP A 40 22.85 -10.47 0.58
N PRO A 41 22.37 -11.55 1.23
CA PRO A 41 21.17 -11.50 2.08
C PRO A 41 21.36 -10.69 3.36
N SER A 42 22.57 -10.21 3.67
CA SER A 42 22.89 -9.38 4.84
C SER A 42 22.96 -7.89 4.52
N SER A 43 22.82 -7.51 3.25
CA SER A 43 23.00 -6.14 2.77
C SER A 43 21.89 -5.16 3.15
N GLY A 44 20.73 -5.66 3.60
CA GLY A 44 19.52 -4.86 3.81
C GLY A 44 18.78 -4.49 2.52
N PHE A 45 19.21 -4.99 1.36
CA PHE A 45 18.54 -4.77 0.07
C PHE A 45 18.62 -6.02 -0.80
N HIS A 46 17.84 -7.05 -0.45
CA HIS A 46 17.91 -8.37 -1.04
C HIS A 46 16.52 -8.94 -1.33
N LYS A 47 16.28 -9.44 -2.54
CA LYS A 47 14.93 -9.86 -2.98
C LYS A 47 14.30 -11.02 -2.18
N GLY A 48 15.09 -11.73 -1.37
CA GLY A 48 14.64 -12.86 -0.55
C GLY A 48 14.56 -12.64 0.96
N THR A 49 14.66 -11.40 1.47
CA THR A 49 14.68 -11.16 2.93
C THR A 49 13.31 -10.95 3.58
N GLY A 50 12.25 -10.81 2.80
CA GLY A 50 10.90 -10.57 3.31
C GLY A 50 10.29 -11.74 4.06
N MET A 51 9.52 -11.46 5.11
CA MET A 51 8.78 -12.47 5.86
C MET A 51 7.48 -11.93 6.48
N THR A 52 6.54 -12.85 6.68
CA THR A 52 5.31 -12.63 7.43
C THR A 52 5.02 -13.85 8.30
N GLY A 53 4.63 -13.62 9.55
CA GLY A 53 4.44 -14.65 10.54
C GLY A 53 3.23 -14.43 11.45
N SER A 54 2.60 -15.52 11.86
CA SER A 54 1.50 -15.54 12.83
C SER A 54 1.38 -16.91 13.47
N ASP A 55 0.95 -16.99 14.74
CA ASP A 55 0.69 -18.27 15.42
C ASP A 55 -0.31 -19.15 14.65
N ASN A 56 -1.24 -18.50 13.95
CA ASN A 56 -2.16 -19.13 13.00
C ASN A 56 -2.14 -18.33 11.69
N PRO A 57 -1.25 -18.67 10.74
CA PRO A 57 -1.00 -17.89 9.52
C PRO A 57 -2.08 -18.16 8.47
N THR A 58 -3.31 -17.77 8.80
CA THR A 58 -4.50 -17.98 7.95
C THR A 58 -5.51 -16.86 8.17
N GLY A 59 -6.24 -16.51 7.11
CA GLY A 59 -7.40 -15.64 7.18
C GLY A 59 -7.06 -14.19 6.91
N ASP A 60 -8.11 -13.42 6.67
CA ASP A 60 -8.07 -12.07 6.12
C ASP A 60 -7.04 -11.14 6.78
N ALA A 61 -7.05 -11.03 8.11
CA ALA A 61 -6.09 -10.18 8.82
C ALA A 61 -4.62 -10.61 8.60
N PHE A 62 -4.33 -11.90 8.45
CA PHE A 62 -2.98 -12.35 8.13
C PHE A 62 -2.62 -12.02 6.67
N ASP A 63 -3.53 -12.32 5.75
CA ASP A 63 -3.30 -12.20 4.30
C ASP A 63 -3.21 -10.72 3.86
N ILE A 64 -4.01 -9.83 4.47
CA ILE A 64 -4.08 -8.41 4.11
C ILE A 64 -3.16 -7.57 5.00
N ASP A 65 -3.34 -7.61 6.32
CA ASP A 65 -2.62 -6.69 7.23
C ASP A 65 -1.12 -7.01 7.35
N TYR A 66 -0.71 -8.23 6.99
CA TYR A 66 0.70 -8.62 7.01
C TYR A 66 1.22 -9.03 5.64
N VAL A 67 0.63 -10.03 4.96
CA VAL A 67 1.24 -10.54 3.71
C VAL A 67 1.23 -9.46 2.63
N ALA A 68 0.06 -8.89 2.33
CA ALA A 68 -0.05 -7.84 1.32
C ALA A 68 0.73 -6.57 1.72
N HIS A 69 0.74 -6.22 3.01
CA HIS A 69 1.53 -5.10 3.56
C HIS A 69 3.03 -5.26 3.29
N GLU A 70 3.62 -6.38 3.71
CA GLU A 70 5.06 -6.60 3.56
C GLU A 70 5.47 -6.80 2.09
N MET A 71 4.62 -7.44 1.28
CA MET A 71 4.86 -7.51 -0.16
C MET A 71 4.72 -6.14 -0.83
N GLY A 72 3.81 -5.29 -0.36
CA GLY A 72 3.69 -3.89 -0.80
C GLY A 72 5.00 -3.13 -0.65
N HIS A 73 5.68 -3.28 0.49
CA HIS A 73 7.04 -2.77 0.68
C HIS A 73 8.05 -3.37 -0.29
N GLN A 74 8.08 -4.70 -0.46
CA GLN A 74 9.00 -5.35 -1.40
C GLN A 74 8.85 -4.80 -2.83
N PHE A 75 7.64 -4.41 -3.22
CA PHE A 75 7.33 -3.75 -4.49
C PHE A 75 7.57 -2.24 -4.53
N GLY A 76 7.91 -1.60 -3.42
CA GLY A 76 8.31 -0.18 -3.35
C GLY A 76 7.32 0.73 -2.63
N GLY A 77 6.25 0.19 -2.05
CA GLY A 77 5.30 0.96 -1.26
C GLY A 77 5.92 1.49 0.03
N PHE A 78 5.52 2.70 0.44
CA PHE A 78 5.82 3.26 1.75
C PHE A 78 4.56 3.28 2.61
N HIS A 79 4.75 3.42 3.92
CA HIS A 79 3.63 3.65 4.82
C HIS A 79 2.85 4.92 4.50
N ILE A 80 1.54 4.87 4.70
CA ILE A 80 0.59 5.92 4.30
C ILE A 80 0.01 6.72 5.48
N GLN A 81 0.19 6.23 6.71
CA GLN A 81 -0.42 6.78 7.91
C GLN A 81 0.30 8.01 8.49
N SER A 82 -0.50 8.89 9.09
CA SER A 82 -0.09 10.20 9.58
C SER A 82 -0.77 10.53 10.92
N SER A 83 -0.06 10.29 12.02
CA SER A 83 -0.37 10.89 13.32
C SER A 83 0.85 11.03 14.22
N SER A 84 0.75 11.86 15.26
CA SER A 84 1.82 12.03 16.25
C SER A 84 2.17 10.69 16.90
N GLY A 85 3.39 10.20 16.67
CA GLY A 85 3.86 8.91 17.18
C GLY A 85 3.45 7.70 16.34
N CYS A 86 2.70 7.90 15.25
CA CYS A 86 2.40 6.86 14.26
C CYS A 86 2.51 7.41 12.85
N ARG A 87 3.74 7.72 12.47
CA ARG A 87 4.12 8.17 11.13
C ARG A 87 5.36 7.40 10.73
N SER A 88 5.33 6.76 9.57
CA SER A 88 6.46 5.95 9.09
C SER A 88 6.62 5.96 7.57
N GLY A 89 6.07 6.97 6.89
CA GLY A 89 6.17 7.11 5.43
C GLY A 89 7.44 7.80 4.97
N SER A 90 7.42 8.28 3.73
CA SER A 90 8.55 8.90 3.01
C SER A 90 8.61 10.43 3.13
N GLY A 91 7.72 11.05 3.90
CA GLY A 91 7.50 12.50 3.93
C GLY A 91 6.49 13.02 2.90
N LEU A 92 6.17 12.22 1.87
CA LEU A 92 5.21 12.54 0.80
C LEU A 92 4.04 11.55 0.70
N THR A 93 4.02 10.53 1.55
CA THR A 93 3.08 9.40 1.48
C THR A 93 2.08 9.40 2.62
N GLU A 94 2.27 10.26 3.62
CA GLU A 94 1.48 10.22 4.85
C GLU A 94 0.17 11.00 4.70
N VAL A 95 -0.71 10.48 3.86
CA VAL A 95 -2.00 11.06 3.47
C VAL A 95 -3.17 10.50 4.28
N GLU A 96 -3.03 9.31 4.87
CA GLU A 96 -4.07 8.76 5.71
C GLU A 96 -3.95 9.23 7.16
N PRO A 97 -5.06 9.59 7.81
CA PRO A 97 -5.02 10.04 9.19
C PRO A 97 -4.82 8.89 10.19
N GLY A 98 -4.26 9.21 11.35
CA GLY A 98 -4.24 8.28 12.47
C GLY A 98 -3.31 7.11 12.21
N SER A 99 -3.82 5.90 12.41
CA SER A 99 -3.17 4.64 12.06
C SER A 99 -3.23 4.32 10.57
N GLY A 100 -4.03 5.02 9.78
CA GLY A 100 -4.38 4.57 8.43
C GLY A 100 -5.40 3.42 8.43
N SER A 101 -6.00 3.22 7.27
CA SER A 101 -7.06 2.26 6.96
C SER A 101 -6.74 1.38 5.76
N SER A 102 -5.83 1.75 4.86
CA SER A 102 -5.46 0.91 3.71
C SER A 102 -4.30 -0.03 4.02
N ILE A 103 -3.97 -0.93 3.07
CA ILE A 103 -2.97 -1.99 3.21
C ILE A 103 -1.62 -1.48 3.73
N MET A 104 -1.15 -0.31 3.30
CA MET A 104 0.14 0.25 3.75
C MET A 104 0.02 1.12 5.00
N GLY A 105 -1.12 1.08 5.68
CA GLY A 105 -1.34 1.69 6.98
C GLY A 105 -0.89 0.78 8.12
N TYR A 106 -1.08 1.27 9.34
CA TYR A 106 -0.87 0.59 10.61
C TYR A 106 -2.21 0.36 11.34
N ALA A 107 -3.28 0.04 10.59
CA ALA A 107 -4.59 -0.25 11.15
C ALA A 107 -4.47 -1.23 12.33
N GLY A 108 -5.08 -0.89 13.48
CA GLY A 108 -5.02 -1.69 14.71
C GLY A 108 -3.71 -1.63 15.50
N ILE A 109 -2.61 -1.10 14.94
CA ILE A 109 -1.28 -1.16 15.56
C ILE A 109 -1.00 0.04 16.47
N CYS A 110 -1.42 1.25 16.08
CA CYS A 110 -1.00 2.47 16.75
C CYS A 110 -2.15 3.47 17.02
N PRO A 111 -2.05 4.29 18.08
CA PRO A 111 -2.95 5.42 18.28
C PRO A 111 -2.55 6.62 17.38
N THR A 112 -3.49 7.43 16.90
CA THR A 112 -4.95 7.29 17.03
C THR A 112 -5.48 6.29 16.02
N ASN A 113 -5.99 5.16 16.51
CA ASN A 113 -6.47 4.08 15.64
C ASN A 113 -7.77 4.47 14.94
N VAL A 114 -7.83 4.34 13.61
CA VAL A 114 -9.05 4.66 12.83
C VAL A 114 -9.90 3.41 12.58
N GLN A 115 -9.28 2.23 12.43
CA GLN A 115 -9.93 0.93 12.34
C GLN A 115 -8.95 -0.19 12.75
N ASN A 116 -9.47 -1.40 13.02
CA ASN A 116 -8.64 -2.47 13.58
C ASN A 116 -7.86 -3.29 12.54
N ASN A 117 -8.41 -3.42 11.33
CA ASN A 117 -7.81 -4.15 10.22
C ASN A 117 -7.89 -3.26 8.98
N SER A 118 -7.04 -3.48 8.01
CA SER A 118 -7.01 -2.70 6.77
C SER A 118 -8.21 -3.02 5.88
N ASP A 119 -8.59 -2.06 5.06
CA ASP A 119 -9.41 -2.30 3.87
C ASP A 119 -8.48 -2.78 2.74
N ASP A 120 -8.97 -3.72 1.92
CA ASP A 120 -8.19 -4.48 0.93
C ASP A 120 -7.82 -3.67 -0.33
N TYR A 121 -7.23 -2.50 -0.17
CA TYR A 121 -6.75 -1.70 -1.28
C TYR A 121 -5.45 -0.95 -0.93
N PHE A 122 -4.69 -0.61 -1.97
CA PHE A 122 -3.56 0.30 -1.87
C PHE A 122 -4.02 1.73 -2.14
N GLY A 123 -3.62 2.68 -1.29
CA GLY A 123 -3.88 4.09 -1.56
C GLY A 123 -3.12 4.59 -2.79
N TYR A 124 -3.58 5.70 -3.37
CA TYR A 124 -3.03 6.31 -4.59
C TYR A 124 -1.50 6.49 -4.52
N VAL A 125 -0.97 6.98 -3.39
CA VAL A 125 0.46 7.20 -3.23
C VAL A 125 1.27 5.90 -3.29
N ASN A 126 0.70 4.79 -2.81
CA ASN A 126 1.33 3.48 -2.89
C ASN A 126 1.30 2.96 -4.32
N ILE A 127 0.16 3.08 -4.99
CA ILE A 127 0.03 2.71 -6.41
C ILE A 127 1.04 3.51 -7.25
N ARG A 128 1.20 4.81 -7.00
CA ARG A 128 2.20 5.67 -7.65
C ARG A 128 3.62 5.13 -7.44
N ASP A 129 4.03 4.92 -6.18
CA ASP A 129 5.41 4.55 -5.84
C ASP A 129 5.75 3.13 -6.32
N ILE A 130 4.83 2.18 -6.13
CA ILE A 130 4.96 0.81 -6.65
C ILE A 130 5.02 0.85 -8.18
N SER A 131 4.14 1.61 -8.83
CA SER A 131 4.14 1.75 -10.29
C SER A 131 5.45 2.31 -10.82
N GLU A 132 6.04 3.29 -10.15
CA GLU A 132 7.33 3.85 -10.53
C GLU A 132 8.44 2.80 -10.42
N ASN A 133 8.45 2.02 -9.34
CA ASN A 133 9.45 0.98 -9.12
C ASN A 133 9.32 -0.19 -10.12
N ILE A 134 8.11 -0.68 -10.40
CA ILE A 134 7.92 -1.79 -11.37
C ILE A 134 8.12 -1.35 -12.83
N LYS A 135 7.89 -0.07 -13.16
CA LYS A 135 8.04 0.42 -14.54
C LYS A 135 9.45 0.86 -14.85
N THR A 136 10.14 1.45 -13.88
CA THR A 136 11.44 2.12 -14.12
C THR A 136 12.48 1.89 -13.02
N GLY A 137 12.09 1.37 -11.86
CA GLY A 137 12.99 1.09 -10.74
C GLY A 137 13.61 -0.31 -10.79
N THR A 138 14.11 -0.77 -9.65
CA THR A 138 14.79 -2.07 -9.52
C THR A 138 13.92 -3.24 -9.99
N SER A 139 12.62 -3.17 -9.70
CA SER A 139 11.65 -4.21 -10.01
C SER A 139 11.21 -4.27 -11.47
N SER A 140 11.74 -3.40 -12.33
CA SER A 140 11.49 -3.41 -13.78
C SER A 140 12.39 -4.38 -14.56
N SER A 141 13.37 -5.01 -13.90
CA SER A 141 14.47 -5.72 -14.60
C SER A 141 14.20 -7.19 -14.94
N CYS A 142 13.27 -7.84 -14.25
CA CYS A 142 12.95 -9.27 -14.43
C CYS A 142 11.55 -9.63 -14.99
N PRO A 143 10.53 -8.74 -15.08
CA PRO A 143 9.22 -9.17 -15.54
C PRO A 143 9.23 -9.55 -17.02
N GLN A 144 8.43 -10.55 -17.39
CA GLN A 144 8.07 -10.79 -18.79
C GLN A 144 6.96 -9.82 -19.18
N ILE A 145 7.29 -8.86 -20.04
CA ILE A 145 6.33 -7.87 -20.52
C ILE A 145 5.38 -8.52 -21.53
N THR A 146 4.09 -8.49 -21.21
CA THR A 146 3.01 -8.96 -22.08
C THR A 146 2.13 -7.78 -22.44
N ASP A 147 2.00 -7.49 -23.73
CA ASP A 147 1.10 -6.45 -24.21
C ASP A 147 -0.37 -6.90 -24.08
N PHE A 148 -1.24 -5.99 -23.68
CA PHE A 148 -2.68 -6.21 -23.61
C PHE A 148 -3.44 -4.99 -24.14
N VAL A 149 -4.68 -5.19 -24.57
CA VAL A 149 -5.47 -4.20 -25.35
C VAL A 149 -6.39 -3.35 -24.45
N ASN A 150 -6.26 -3.45 -23.13
CA ASN A 150 -7.10 -2.69 -22.18
C ASN A 150 -6.55 -1.28 -21.97
N ASN A 151 -7.44 -0.30 -21.99
CA ASN A 151 -7.14 1.10 -21.76
C ASN A 151 -7.37 1.45 -20.28
N PRO A 152 -6.61 2.39 -19.70
CA PRO A 152 -6.84 2.80 -18.32
C PRO A 152 -8.18 3.55 -18.18
N PRO A 153 -8.86 3.44 -17.03
CA PRO A 153 -10.08 4.19 -16.77
C PRO A 153 -9.80 5.69 -16.65
N TYR A 154 -10.83 6.49 -16.88
CA TYR A 154 -10.83 7.94 -16.70
C TYR A 154 -11.55 8.32 -15.42
N ALA A 155 -10.95 9.20 -14.60
CA ALA A 155 -11.56 9.76 -13.41
C ALA A 155 -11.62 11.30 -13.52
N ASN A 156 -12.78 11.87 -13.20
CA ASN A 156 -13.02 13.31 -13.25
C ASN A 156 -13.71 13.81 -11.98
N ALA A 157 -13.00 14.64 -11.21
CA ALA A 157 -13.46 15.23 -9.96
C ALA A 157 -14.34 16.49 -10.15
N GLY A 158 -14.51 16.96 -11.40
CA GLY A 158 -15.20 18.22 -11.71
C GLY A 158 -14.23 19.40 -11.79
N SER A 159 -14.74 20.60 -11.51
CA SER A 159 -13.93 21.83 -11.51
C SER A 159 -13.07 21.97 -10.25
N ASP A 160 -11.98 22.72 -10.36
CA ASP A 160 -11.16 23.07 -9.21
C ASP A 160 -11.86 24.10 -8.31
N TYR A 161 -11.73 23.92 -6.99
CA TYR A 161 -12.29 24.83 -5.98
C TYR A 161 -11.26 25.20 -4.92
N VAL A 162 -11.28 26.46 -4.48
CA VAL A 162 -10.53 26.90 -3.29
C VAL A 162 -11.46 26.86 -2.09
N ILE A 163 -11.25 25.89 -1.20
CA ILE A 163 -12.09 25.67 -0.02
C ILE A 163 -11.35 26.14 1.24
N PRO A 164 -11.88 27.11 2.00
CA PRO A 164 -11.25 27.54 3.25
C PRO A 164 -11.13 26.40 4.26
N LYS A 165 -10.07 26.43 5.07
CA LYS A 165 -9.85 25.43 6.13
C LYS A 165 -11.08 25.28 7.03
N SER A 166 -11.38 24.05 7.42
CA SER A 166 -12.53 23.69 8.27
C SER A 166 -13.90 23.95 7.63
N THR A 167 -13.97 24.04 6.29
CA THR A 167 -15.23 24.09 5.55
C THR A 167 -15.60 22.70 5.06
N ALA A 168 -16.80 22.24 5.39
CA ALA A 168 -17.32 20.99 4.84
C ALA A 168 -17.66 21.17 3.36
N PHE A 169 -17.39 20.15 2.56
CA PHE A 169 -17.73 20.10 1.13
C PHE A 169 -18.17 18.70 0.74
N ILE A 170 -18.78 18.59 -0.44
CA ILE A 170 -19.12 17.33 -1.09
C ILE A 170 -18.36 17.30 -2.41
N LEU A 171 -17.63 16.22 -2.65
CA LEU A 171 -17.04 15.93 -3.96
C LEU A 171 -17.96 14.98 -4.71
N THR A 172 -18.43 15.38 -5.89
CA THR A 172 -19.14 14.51 -6.82
C THR A 172 -18.32 14.40 -8.10
N GLY A 173 -17.69 13.25 -8.27
CA GLY A 173 -16.93 12.93 -9.47
C GLY A 173 -17.59 11.83 -10.29
N THR A 174 -17.09 11.67 -11.50
CA THR A 174 -17.48 10.60 -12.43
C THR A 174 -16.25 9.78 -12.79
N ALA A 175 -16.44 8.49 -13.04
CA ALA A 175 -15.43 7.66 -13.65
C ALA A 175 -16.04 6.91 -14.86
N SER A 176 -15.21 6.57 -15.83
CA SER A 176 -15.61 5.80 -17.01
C SER A 176 -14.47 4.94 -17.51
N ASP A 177 -14.79 3.75 -18.01
CA ASP A 177 -13.83 2.88 -18.67
C ASP A 177 -14.02 2.92 -20.19
N PRO A 178 -12.98 3.20 -21.00
CA PRO A 178 -13.10 3.27 -22.45
C PRO A 178 -13.50 1.95 -23.12
N ASP A 179 -13.22 0.82 -22.49
CA ASP A 179 -13.52 -0.52 -22.99
C ASP A 179 -14.91 -1.00 -22.53
N GLY A 180 -15.59 -0.21 -21.69
CA GLY A 180 -16.96 -0.46 -21.23
C GLY A 180 -17.04 -1.38 -20.01
N ASP A 181 -15.91 -1.62 -19.34
CA ASP A 181 -15.87 -2.45 -18.15
C ASP A 181 -16.56 -1.77 -16.96
N ALA A 182 -17.16 -2.60 -16.11
CA ALA A 182 -17.75 -2.12 -14.86
C ALA A 182 -16.64 -1.72 -13.89
N ILE A 183 -16.70 -0.49 -13.38
CA ILE A 183 -15.69 0.04 -12.46
C ILE A 183 -16.29 0.40 -11.11
N THR A 184 -15.49 0.17 -10.07
CA THR A 184 -15.67 0.72 -8.74
C THR A 184 -14.58 1.75 -8.50
N TYR A 185 -14.89 2.82 -7.77
CA TYR A 185 -13.91 3.84 -7.44
C TYR A 185 -14.18 4.41 -6.04
N ASN A 186 -13.09 4.73 -5.37
CA ASN A 186 -13.06 5.58 -4.19
C ASN A 186 -12.29 6.85 -4.54
N TRP A 187 -12.54 7.90 -3.76
CA TRP A 187 -11.84 9.17 -3.88
C TRP A 187 -11.02 9.37 -2.61
N GLU A 188 -9.76 9.73 -2.77
CA GLU A 188 -8.80 9.87 -1.68
C GLU A 188 -8.28 11.31 -1.61
N GLN A 189 -7.99 11.77 -0.40
CA GLN A 189 -7.26 13.01 -0.20
C GLN A 189 -5.75 12.71 -0.29
N ASN A 190 -5.00 13.58 -0.98
CA ASN A 190 -3.62 13.29 -1.37
C ASN A 190 -2.59 14.32 -0.88
N ASP A 191 -2.98 15.29 -0.05
CA ASP A 191 -1.99 16.19 0.58
C ASP A 191 -1.44 15.53 1.83
N PRO A 192 -0.11 15.38 1.98
CA PRO A 192 0.49 14.80 3.17
C PRO A 192 0.12 15.57 4.44
N GLY A 193 -0.23 14.84 5.50
CA GLY A 193 -0.53 15.41 6.81
C GLY A 193 0.69 16.08 7.46
N ASN A 194 0.45 17.10 8.29
CA ASN A 194 1.50 17.77 9.06
C ASN A 194 2.12 16.82 10.10
N PRO A 195 3.45 16.60 10.08
CA PRO A 195 4.13 15.64 10.97
C PRO A 195 4.05 15.98 12.46
N ASN A 196 3.76 17.23 12.82
CA ASN A 196 3.66 17.69 14.21
C ASN A 196 2.21 17.77 14.72
N SER A 197 1.23 17.31 13.93
CA SER A 197 -0.17 17.35 14.34
C SER A 197 -0.45 16.31 15.43
N SER A 198 -0.70 16.78 16.65
CA SER A 198 -1.31 16.01 17.74
C SER A 198 -2.82 16.17 17.80
N ALA A 199 -3.40 16.92 16.86
CA ALA A 199 -4.84 17.04 16.77
C ALA A 199 -5.41 15.63 16.55
N LYS A 200 -6.31 15.19 17.44
CA LYS A 200 -7.22 14.09 17.12
C LYS A 200 -7.70 14.35 15.72
N THR A 201 -7.65 13.33 14.86
CA THR A 201 -8.26 13.44 13.54
C THR A 201 -9.62 14.03 13.78
N ALA A 202 -9.81 15.29 13.37
CA ALA A 202 -11.16 15.78 13.25
C ALA A 202 -11.81 14.73 12.36
N LYS A 203 -13.03 14.32 12.66
CA LYS A 203 -13.85 13.82 11.57
C LYS A 203 -13.98 14.99 10.59
N THR A 204 -12.97 15.28 9.76
CA THR A 204 -13.21 15.12 8.35
C THR A 204 -13.74 13.71 8.30
N LYS A 205 -15.08 13.61 8.36
CA LYS A 205 -15.72 12.51 7.67
C LYS A 205 -14.89 12.43 6.40
N SER A 206 -14.22 11.30 6.15
CA SER A 206 -13.96 10.88 4.79
C SER A 206 -15.16 11.40 4.02
N VAL A 207 -14.94 12.26 3.01
CA VAL A 207 -16.04 12.76 2.19
C VAL A 207 -16.95 11.56 2.01
N CYS A 208 -18.20 11.64 2.48
CA CYS A 208 -19.07 10.48 2.48
C CYS A 208 -19.28 10.14 1.01
N PHE A 209 -18.50 9.22 0.49
CA PHE A 209 -18.68 8.66 -0.82
C PHE A 209 -19.69 7.54 -0.65
N SER A 210 -20.92 7.73 -1.12
CA SER A 210 -21.79 6.60 -1.40
C SER A 210 -21.29 5.95 -2.69
N GLY A 211 -20.22 5.17 -2.60
CA GLY A 211 -19.79 4.22 -3.62
C GLY A 211 -20.26 2.84 -3.18
N ILE A 212 -21.04 2.16 -4.01
CA ILE A 212 -21.75 0.93 -3.68
C ILE A 212 -20.76 -0.18 -3.33
N ASN A 213 -20.80 -0.63 -2.08
CA ASN A 213 -20.16 -1.86 -1.62
C ASN A 213 -20.90 -3.05 -2.27
N SER A 214 -20.30 -3.73 -3.23
CA SER A 214 -20.68 -5.12 -3.51
C SER A 214 -19.73 -6.01 -2.73
N LYS A 215 -20.26 -6.61 -1.66
CA LYS A 215 -19.61 -7.70 -0.94
C LYS A 215 -19.30 -8.82 -1.93
N TRP A 216 -18.09 -9.35 -1.88
CA TRP A 216 -17.81 -10.67 -2.43
C TRP A 216 -18.27 -11.70 -1.39
N ASP A 217 -19.19 -12.57 -1.81
CA ASP A 217 -19.57 -13.80 -1.10
C ASP A 217 -18.45 -14.86 -1.23
#